data_AF-A0A9X4EAY8-F1
#
_entry.id   AF-A0A9X4EAY8-F1
#
_cell.length_a   1.000
_cell.length_b   1.000
_cell.length_c   1.000
_cell.angle_alpha   90.00
_cell.angle_beta   90.00
_cell.angle_gamma   90.00
#
_symmetry.space_group_name_H-M   'P 1'
#
loop_
_entity.id
_entity.type
_entity.pdbx_description
1 polymer ?
#
loop_
_entity_poly.entity_id
_entity_poly.type
_entity_poly.pdbx_seq_one_letter_code
_entity_poly.pdbx_strand_id
1 'polypeptide(L)'
;MAGPADGRVVPPTFLHDLNNLLTAIHGYSTMLAGDLPEGGTEREFASRILAAAEEARQLVASVPRAKSRSDEIRVLLVGGATARLAGALETLGLEVTLAATPREAQAALKSNDAAWQVVAAPAETLDKLETVLPRVAIPAGADAVTVDGLIRAAAAG
;
A
#
# COMPACT_ATOMS: atom_id res chain seq x y z
N MET A 1 -33.45 31.15 4.72
CA MET A 1 -32.02 30.99 5.07
C MET A 1 -31.77 29.52 5.33
N ALA A 2 -31.19 28.81 4.37
CA ALA A 2 -30.70 27.45 4.57
C ALA A 2 -29.18 27.55 4.77
N GLY A 3 -28.66 27.04 5.88
CA GLY A 3 -27.22 26.98 6.12
C GLY A 3 -26.52 26.03 5.15
N PRO A 4 -25.23 26.22 4.84
CA PRO A 4 -24.51 25.29 3.98
C PRO A 4 -24.46 23.93 4.67
N ALA A 5 -24.81 22.88 3.92
CA ALA A 5 -24.61 21.50 4.34
C ALA A 5 -23.14 21.32 4.71
N ASP A 6 -22.89 20.86 5.93
CA ASP A 6 -21.58 20.46 6.44
C ASP A 6 -21.12 19.21 5.68
N GLY A 7 -20.72 19.42 4.43
CA GLY A 7 -20.12 18.40 3.59
C GLY A 7 -18.72 18.17 4.11
N ARG A 8 -18.54 17.16 4.96
CA ARG A 8 -17.21 16.69 5.38
C ARG A 8 -16.32 16.55 4.15
N VAL A 9 -15.36 17.46 4.04
CA VAL A 9 -14.34 17.41 3.00
C VAL A 9 -13.48 16.19 3.31
N VAL A 10 -13.70 15.12 2.55
CA VAL A 10 -12.85 13.93 2.60
C VAL A 10 -11.50 14.33 2.01
N PRO A 11 -10.37 14.13 2.71
CA PRO A 11 -9.04 14.46 2.19
C PRO A 11 -8.81 13.82 0.82
N PRO A 12 -8.10 14.48 -0.10
CA PRO A 12 -7.81 13.91 -1.42
C PRO A 12 -7.06 12.56 -1.33
N THR A 13 -6.31 12.33 -0.26
CA THR A 13 -5.58 11.07 0.01
C THR A 13 -6.43 10.02 0.73
N PHE A 14 -7.66 10.31 1.17
CA PHE A 14 -8.40 9.41 2.06
C PHE A 14 -8.60 8.00 1.51
N LEU A 15 -8.97 7.87 0.22
CA LEU A 15 -9.15 6.56 -0.40
C LEU A 15 -7.84 5.80 -0.52
N HIS A 16 -6.75 6.52 -0.72
CA HIS A 16 -5.41 5.97 -0.76
C HIS A 16 -4.99 5.49 0.62
N ASP A 17 -5.11 6.33 1.64
CA ASP A 17 -4.76 6.02 3.04
C ASP A 17 -5.60 4.85 3.57
N LEU A 18 -6.89 4.81 3.22
CA LEU A 18 -7.77 3.70 3.55
C LEU A 18 -7.35 2.40 2.84
N ASN A 19 -7.01 2.46 1.55
CA ASN A 19 -6.50 1.29 0.84
C ASN A 19 -5.18 0.80 1.46
N ASN A 20 -4.33 1.71 1.94
CA ASN A 20 -3.10 1.38 2.62
C ASN A 20 -3.34 0.67 3.97
N LEU A 21 -4.26 1.19 4.78
CA LEU A 21 -4.68 0.53 6.02
C LEU A 21 -5.27 -0.87 5.76
N LEU A 22 -6.14 -1.01 4.76
CA LEU A 22 -6.73 -2.30 4.39
C LEU A 22 -5.69 -3.30 3.91
N THR A 23 -4.67 -2.85 3.18
CA THR A 23 -3.54 -3.67 2.75
C THR A 23 -2.74 -4.18 3.95
N ALA A 24 -2.47 -3.32 4.93
CA ALA A 24 -1.79 -3.71 6.16
C ALA A 24 -2.62 -4.71 7.00
N ILE A 25 -3.90 -4.41 7.22
CA ILE A 25 -4.82 -5.29 7.98
C ILE A 25 -4.85 -6.68 7.35
N HIS A 26 -5.06 -6.76 6.05
CA HIS A 26 -5.06 -8.04 5.34
C HIS A 26 -3.73 -8.77 5.46
N GLY A 27 -2.60 -8.05 5.34
CA GLY A 27 -1.26 -8.63 5.52
C GLY A 27 -1.09 -9.28 6.89
N TYR A 28 -1.40 -8.55 7.96
CA TYR A 28 -1.33 -9.07 9.33
C TYR A 28 -2.31 -10.22 9.57
N SER A 29 -3.55 -10.14 9.08
CA SER A 29 -4.53 -11.22 9.21
C SER A 29 -4.13 -12.48 8.45
N THR A 30 -3.46 -12.34 7.30
CA THR A 30 -2.92 -13.48 6.54
C THR A 30 -1.83 -14.20 7.33
N MET A 31 -0.88 -13.43 7.88
CA MET A 31 0.19 -13.99 8.71
C MET A 31 -0.39 -14.67 9.97
N LEU A 32 -1.28 -13.98 10.67
CA LEU A 32 -1.94 -14.48 11.87
C LEU A 32 -2.72 -15.78 11.60
N ALA A 33 -3.46 -15.86 10.50
CA ALA A 33 -4.20 -17.07 10.13
C ALA A 33 -3.28 -18.26 9.80
N GLY A 34 -2.08 -17.98 9.26
CA GLY A 34 -1.05 -18.98 8.97
C GLY A 34 -0.37 -19.54 10.22
N ASP A 35 -0.16 -18.69 11.24
CA ASP A 35 0.52 -19.05 12.49
C ASP A 35 -0.41 -19.76 13.50
N LEU A 36 -1.72 -19.59 13.36
CA LEU A 36 -2.71 -20.17 14.27
C LEU A 36 -3.06 -21.63 13.92
N PRO A 37 -3.30 -22.48 14.94
CA PRO A 37 -3.64 -23.88 14.73
C PRO A 37 -4.96 -24.04 13.95
N GLU A 38 -5.01 -25.07 13.12
CA GLU A 38 -6.22 -25.42 12.36
C GLU A 38 -7.38 -25.75 13.29
N GLY A 39 -8.58 -25.28 12.96
CA GLY A 39 -9.81 -25.51 13.73
C GLY A 39 -9.94 -24.69 15.02
N GLY A 40 -8.97 -23.84 15.35
CA GLY A 40 -9.06 -22.93 16.51
C GLY A 40 -9.98 -21.73 16.26
N THR A 41 -10.68 -21.28 17.31
CA THR A 41 -11.56 -20.10 17.28
C THR A 41 -10.81 -18.83 16.87
N GLU A 42 -9.54 -18.70 17.28
CA GLU A 42 -8.69 -17.58 16.90
C GLU A 42 -8.43 -17.54 15.39
N ARG A 43 -8.27 -18.71 14.76
CA ARG A 43 -8.09 -18.82 13.30
C ARG A 43 -9.37 -18.46 12.55
N GLU A 44 -10.53 -18.77 13.13
CA GLU A 44 -11.83 -18.32 12.62
C GLU A 44 -11.97 -16.79 12.70
N PHE A 45 -11.53 -16.16 13.79
CA PHE A 45 -11.52 -14.69 13.86
C PHE A 45 -10.56 -14.09 12.83
N ALA A 46 -9.36 -14.64 12.68
CA ALA A 46 -8.39 -14.16 11.70
C ALA A 46 -8.93 -14.27 10.26
N SER A 47 -9.62 -15.37 9.92
CA SER A 47 -10.24 -15.54 8.60
C SER A 47 -11.39 -14.57 8.34
N ARG A 48 -12.20 -14.26 9.37
CA ARG A 48 -13.27 -13.27 9.28
C ARG A 48 -12.75 -11.85 9.11
N ILE A 49 -11.66 -11.48 9.78
CA ILE A 49 -11.01 -10.17 9.59
C ILE A 49 -10.48 -10.06 8.15
N LEU A 50 -9.87 -11.13 7.64
CA LEU A 50 -9.36 -11.17 6.27
C LEU A 50 -10.48 -11.00 5.23
N ALA A 51 -11.61 -11.69 5.41
CA ALA A 51 -12.78 -11.53 4.55
C ALA A 51 -13.34 -10.10 4.57
N ALA A 52 -13.49 -9.50 5.76
CA ALA A 52 -13.97 -8.13 5.89
C ALA A 52 -13.02 -7.11 5.26
N ALA A 53 -11.70 -7.31 5.39
CA ALA A 53 -10.70 -6.45 4.76
C ALA A 53 -10.79 -6.53 3.23
N GLU A 54 -11.03 -7.71 2.67
CA GLU A 54 -11.19 -7.89 1.22
C GLU A 54 -12.46 -7.22 0.69
N GLU A 55 -13.60 -7.38 1.38
CA GLU A 55 -14.85 -6.67 1.04
C GLU A 55 -14.66 -5.15 1.08
N ALA A 56 -13.99 -4.64 2.10
CA ALA A 56 -13.70 -3.21 2.22
C ALA A 56 -12.80 -2.71 1.08
N ARG A 57 -11.82 -3.49 0.63
CA ARG A 57 -10.99 -3.12 -0.53
C ARG A 57 -11.80 -3.04 -1.81
N GLN A 58 -12.72 -3.99 -2.03
CA GLN A 58 -13.60 -3.97 -3.19
C GLN A 58 -14.50 -2.72 -3.20
N LEU A 59 -15.02 -2.34 -2.03
CA LEU A 59 -15.78 -1.09 -1.89
C LEU A 59 -14.93 0.13 -2.19
N VAL A 60 -13.71 0.23 -1.66
CA VAL A 60 -12.80 1.35 -1.92
C VAL A 60 -12.41 1.44 -3.40
N ALA A 61 -12.19 0.29 -4.06
CA ALA A 61 -11.89 0.23 -5.50
C ALA A 61 -13.05 0.76 -6.37
N SER A 62 -14.29 0.72 -5.88
CA SER A 62 -15.46 1.25 -6.59
C SER A 62 -15.62 2.78 -6.50
N VAL A 63 -14.84 3.45 -5.63
CA VAL A 63 -14.95 4.90 -5.43
C VAL A 63 -14.12 5.66 -6.48
N PRO A 64 -14.69 6.67 -7.17
CA PRO A 64 -13.95 7.49 -8.12
C PRO A 64 -12.80 8.26 -7.46
N ARG A 65 -11.58 8.10 -7.98
CA ARG A 65 -10.39 8.79 -7.47
C ARG A 65 -10.26 10.20 -8.05
N ALA A 66 -9.97 11.18 -7.19
CA ALA A 66 -9.55 12.51 -7.63
C ALA A 66 -8.15 12.42 -8.29
N LYS A 67 -7.88 13.30 -9.26
CA LYS A 67 -6.57 13.36 -9.94
C LYS A 67 -5.49 13.83 -8.95
N SER A 68 -4.47 13.01 -8.72
CA SER A 68 -3.30 13.38 -7.90
C SER A 68 -2.57 14.61 -8.49
N ARG A 69 -1.98 15.44 -7.62
CA ARG A 69 -1.17 16.59 -8.04
C ARG A 69 0.11 16.09 -8.72
N SER A 70 0.54 16.77 -9.78
CA SER A 70 1.54 16.29 -10.74
C SER A 70 2.97 16.09 -10.21
N ASP A 71 3.28 16.55 -8.99
CA ASP A 71 4.66 16.67 -8.50
C ASP A 71 5.02 15.67 -7.38
N GLU A 72 4.07 14.83 -6.92
CA GLU A 72 4.37 13.82 -5.90
C GLU A 72 4.93 12.54 -6.55
N ILE A 73 6.04 12.02 -5.97
CA ILE A 73 6.66 10.80 -6.47
C ILE A 73 5.76 9.62 -6.11
N ARG A 74 5.28 8.90 -7.13
CA ARG A 74 4.37 7.75 -6.96
C ARG A 74 5.17 6.46 -6.78
N VAL A 75 4.99 5.83 -5.63
CA VAL A 75 5.74 4.64 -5.22
C VAL A 75 4.79 3.47 -5.03
N LEU A 76 5.12 2.32 -5.63
CA LEU A 76 4.51 1.05 -5.28
C LEU A 76 5.37 0.37 -4.20
N LEU A 77 4.86 0.34 -2.97
CA LEU A 77 5.54 -0.25 -1.82
C LEU A 77 5.03 -1.68 -1.57
N VAL A 78 5.91 -2.67 -1.69
CA VAL A 78 5.51 -4.08 -1.72
C VAL A 78 6.00 -4.83 -0.49
N GLY A 79 5.06 -5.49 0.19
CA GLY A 79 5.31 -6.38 1.32
C GLY A 79 4.58 -5.94 2.59
N GLY A 80 4.01 -6.89 3.33
CA GLY A 80 3.33 -6.63 4.60
C GLY A 80 4.23 -5.97 5.64
N ALA A 81 5.50 -6.38 5.74
CA ALA A 81 6.45 -5.81 6.70
C ALA A 81 6.79 -4.33 6.44
N THR A 82 6.72 -3.91 5.17
CA THR A 82 6.99 -2.52 4.76
C THR A 82 5.77 -1.62 4.88
N ALA A 83 4.58 -2.17 5.10
CA ALA A 83 3.34 -1.39 5.25
C ALA A 83 3.43 -0.32 6.35
N ARG A 84 4.21 -0.61 7.41
CA ARG A 84 4.48 0.35 8.50
C ARG A 84 5.15 1.66 8.05
N LEU A 85 5.83 1.65 6.90
CA LEU A 85 6.54 2.82 6.37
C LEU A 85 5.63 3.75 5.56
N ALA A 86 4.47 3.27 5.08
CA ALA A 86 3.62 4.02 4.15
C ALA A 86 3.23 5.41 4.69
N GLY A 87 2.65 5.49 5.88
CA GLY A 87 2.23 6.78 6.45
C GLY A 87 3.39 7.75 6.71
N ALA A 88 4.57 7.23 7.05
CA ALA A 88 5.75 8.06 7.25
C ALA A 88 6.31 8.58 5.92
N LEU A 89 6.31 7.77 4.86
CA LEU A 89 6.72 8.16 3.52
C LEU A 89 5.74 9.17 2.89
N GLU A 90 4.44 9.00 3.14
CA GLU A 90 3.40 9.98 2.74
C GLU A 90 3.61 11.34 3.41
N THR A 91 3.96 11.34 4.69
CA THR A 91 4.29 12.58 5.43
C THR A 91 5.51 13.30 4.84
N LEU A 92 6.40 12.56 4.17
CA LEU A 92 7.56 13.09 3.45
C LEU A 92 7.22 13.55 2.01
N GLY A 93 5.96 13.46 1.59
CA GLY A 93 5.48 13.94 0.29
C GLY A 93 5.62 12.92 -0.85
N LEU A 94 5.62 11.62 -0.52
CA LEU A 94 5.52 10.53 -1.51
C LEU A 94 4.06 10.06 -1.61
N GLU A 95 3.62 9.71 -2.82
CA GLU A 95 2.32 9.06 -3.02
C GLU A 95 2.54 7.54 -3.01
N VAL A 96 2.24 6.87 -1.89
CA VAL A 96 2.63 5.47 -1.64
C VAL A 96 1.48 4.49 -1.76
N THR A 97 1.41 3.76 -2.86
CA THR A 97 0.47 2.62 -2.97
C THR A 97 1.06 1.37 -2.34
N LEU A 98 0.35 0.75 -1.38
CA LEU A 98 0.75 -0.54 -0.83
C LEU A 98 0.27 -1.74 -1.67
N ALA A 99 1.13 -2.76 -1.77
CA ALA A 99 0.76 -4.10 -2.19
C ALA A 99 1.25 -5.10 -1.14
N ALA A 100 0.34 -5.91 -0.57
CA ALA A 100 0.68 -6.82 0.53
C ALA A 100 1.58 -7.98 0.07
N THR A 101 1.45 -8.38 -1.19
CA THR A 101 2.16 -9.54 -1.75
C THR A 101 2.84 -9.21 -3.09
N PRO A 102 3.89 -9.96 -3.49
CA PRO A 102 4.49 -9.81 -4.81
C PRO A 102 3.47 -10.07 -5.93
N ARG A 103 2.53 -10.98 -5.73
CA ARG A 103 1.48 -11.30 -6.71
C ARG A 103 0.55 -10.12 -6.95
N GLU A 104 0.13 -9.44 -5.88
CA GLU A 104 -0.70 -8.24 -5.94
C GLU A 104 0.03 -7.10 -6.64
N ALA A 105 1.30 -6.87 -6.28
CA ALA A 105 2.14 -5.88 -6.94
C ALA A 105 2.31 -6.17 -8.43
N GLN A 106 2.55 -7.42 -8.80
CA GLN A 106 2.68 -7.82 -10.21
C GLN A 106 1.38 -7.59 -10.99
N ALA A 107 0.22 -7.86 -10.39
CA ALA A 107 -1.08 -7.59 -11.00
C ALA A 107 -1.28 -6.08 -11.21
N ALA A 108 -0.97 -5.27 -10.19
CA ALA A 108 -1.06 -3.81 -10.25
C ALA A 108 -0.18 -3.22 -11.37
N LEU A 109 1.09 -3.67 -11.46
CA LEU A 109 2.02 -3.27 -12.51
C LEU A 109 1.53 -3.65 -13.91
N LYS A 110 0.95 -4.85 -14.08
CA LYS A 110 0.39 -5.28 -15.37
C LYS A 110 -0.83 -4.46 -15.78
N SER A 111 -1.61 -3.95 -14.83
CA SER A 111 -2.79 -3.15 -15.11
C SER A 111 -2.47 -1.72 -15.51
N ASN A 112 -1.46 -1.10 -14.89
CA ASN A 112 -1.07 0.28 -15.20
C ASN A 112 0.33 0.62 -14.64
N ASP A 113 1.39 0.27 -15.35
CA ASP A 113 2.77 0.56 -14.93
C ASP A 113 3.07 2.06 -14.79
N ALA A 114 2.47 2.90 -15.64
CA ALA A 114 2.61 4.36 -15.61
C ALA A 114 1.99 5.02 -14.36
N ALA A 115 1.23 4.27 -13.56
CA ALA A 115 0.71 4.76 -12.29
C ALA A 115 1.83 5.02 -11.27
N TRP A 116 2.99 4.36 -11.39
CA TRP A 116 4.10 4.50 -10.46
C TRP A 116 5.39 4.90 -11.17
N GLN A 117 6.26 5.57 -10.42
CA GLN A 117 7.61 5.93 -10.86
C GLN A 117 8.67 5.01 -10.26
N VAL A 118 8.42 4.44 -9.08
CA VAL A 118 9.37 3.59 -8.36
C VAL A 118 8.65 2.42 -7.71
N VAL A 119 9.29 1.25 -7.69
CA VAL A 119 8.86 0.09 -6.89
C VAL A 119 9.84 -0.11 -5.74
N ALA A 120 9.35 -0.10 -4.50
CA ALA A 120 10.17 -0.28 -3.31
C ALA A 120 9.71 -1.53 -2.53
N ALA A 121 10.63 -2.43 -2.20
CA ALA A 121 10.30 -3.67 -1.47
C ALA A 121 11.56 -4.28 -0.83
N PRO A 122 11.43 -5.27 0.08
CA PRO A 122 12.56 -6.11 0.49
C PRO A 122 13.22 -6.77 -0.73
N ALA A 123 14.54 -7.01 -0.66
CA ALA A 123 15.31 -7.54 -1.79
C ALA A 123 14.72 -8.86 -2.34
N GLU A 124 14.37 -9.79 -1.45
CA GLU A 124 13.77 -11.08 -1.79
C GLU A 124 12.36 -10.97 -2.42
N THR A 125 11.69 -9.83 -2.22
CA THR A 125 10.39 -9.54 -2.82
C THR A 125 10.56 -8.91 -4.18
N LEU A 126 11.56 -8.02 -4.34
CA LEU A 126 11.87 -7.44 -5.65
C LEU A 126 12.16 -8.53 -6.66
N ASP A 127 12.99 -9.53 -6.35
CA ASP A 127 13.37 -10.60 -7.29
C ASP A 127 12.19 -11.35 -7.91
N LYS A 128 11.02 -11.32 -7.26
CA LYS A 128 9.77 -11.96 -7.71
C LYS A 128 8.90 -11.07 -8.61
N LEU A 129 9.32 -9.83 -8.83
CA LEU A 129 8.61 -8.83 -9.62
C LEU A 129 9.31 -8.60 -10.95
N GLU A 130 8.54 -8.64 -12.03
CA GLU A 130 8.95 -8.23 -13.36
C GLU A 130 8.46 -6.79 -13.60
N THR A 131 9.38 -5.85 -13.65
CA THR A 131 9.09 -4.42 -13.88
C THR A 131 10.25 -3.71 -14.57
N VAL A 132 9.92 -2.71 -15.38
CA VAL A 132 10.87 -1.78 -16.00
C VAL A 132 11.09 -0.52 -15.15
N LEU A 133 10.28 -0.33 -14.11
CA LEU A 133 10.41 0.81 -13.21
C LEU A 133 11.66 0.68 -12.34
N PRO A 134 12.28 1.80 -11.93
CA PRO A 134 13.31 1.84 -10.91
C PRO A 134 12.93 1.03 -9.66
N ARG A 135 13.89 0.23 -9.17
CA ARG A 135 13.68 -0.72 -8.06
C ARG A 135 14.50 -0.29 -6.86
N VAL A 136 13.86 -0.17 -5.70
CA VAL A 136 14.49 0.22 -4.44
C VAL A 136 14.40 -0.94 -3.45
N ALA A 137 15.56 -1.55 -3.16
CA ALA A 137 15.66 -2.57 -2.13
C ALA A 137 15.64 -1.90 -0.75
N ILE A 138 14.62 -2.23 0.06
CA ILE A 138 14.46 -1.69 1.41
C ILE A 138 15.30 -2.53 2.37
N PRO A 139 16.31 -1.96 3.04
CA PRO A 139 17.08 -2.68 4.04
C PRO A 139 16.21 -3.07 5.25
N ALA A 140 16.48 -4.24 5.82
CA ALA A 140 15.79 -4.67 7.03
C ALA A 140 16.04 -3.67 8.17
N GLY A 141 14.95 -3.18 8.78
CA GLY A 141 15.02 -2.20 9.86
C GLY A 141 15.23 -0.75 9.43
N ALA A 142 15.28 -0.45 8.13
CA ALA A 142 15.37 0.93 7.66
C ALA A 142 14.18 1.80 8.13
N ASP A 143 14.48 3.07 8.42
CA ASP A 143 13.49 4.09 8.72
C ASP A 143 12.95 4.75 7.43
N ALA A 144 11.88 5.53 7.57
CA ALA A 144 11.22 6.17 6.44
C ALA A 144 12.09 7.23 5.74
N VAL A 145 12.98 7.91 6.47
CA VAL A 145 13.86 8.95 5.89
C VAL A 145 14.91 8.33 4.99
N THR A 146 15.50 7.22 5.44
CA THR A 146 16.46 6.44 4.64
C THR A 146 15.80 5.92 3.37
N VAL A 147 14.57 5.38 3.49
CA VAL A 147 13.82 4.85 2.36
C VAL A 147 13.38 5.96 1.38
N ASP A 148 12.95 7.12 1.88
CA ASP A 148 12.63 8.30 1.04
C ASP A 148 13.85 8.76 0.21
N GLY A 149 15.03 8.83 0.84
CA GLY A 149 16.27 9.18 0.14
C GLY A 149 16.61 8.21 -0.99
N LEU A 150 16.46 6.90 -0.76
CA LEU A 150 16.66 5.88 -1.79
C LEU A 150 15.63 6.00 -2.93
N ILE A 151 14.37 6.25 -2.61
CA ILE A 151 13.28 6.42 -3.59
C ILE A 151 13.55 7.64 -4.46
N ARG A 152 13.90 8.79 -3.87
CA ARG A 152 14.17 10.01 -4.63
C ARG A 152 15.39 9.88 -5.54
N ALA A 153 16.44 9.20 -5.06
CA ALA A 153 17.61 8.90 -5.88
C ALA A 153 17.25 8.02 -7.08
N ALA A 154 16.40 7.00 -6.87
CA ALA A 154 15.95 6.11 -7.94
C ALA A 154 14.98 6.78 -8.93
N ALA A 155 14.16 7.73 -8.47
CA ALA A 155 13.21 8.46 -9.33
C ALA A 155 13.88 9.56 -10.18
N ALA A 156 15.08 9.99 -9.82
CA ALA A 156 15.82 11.06 -10.51
C ALA A 156 16.79 10.57 -11.61
N GLY A 157 17.01 9.25 -11.70
CA GLY A 157 17.83 8.61 -12.73
C GLY A 157 17.01 8.08 -13.90
#